data_AF-A0AAI9LGM1-F1
#
_entry.id   AF-A0AAI9LGM1-F1
#
_cell.length_a   1.000
_cell.length_b   1.000
_cell.length_c   1.000
_cell.angle_alpha   90.00
_cell.angle_beta   90.00
_cell.angle_gamma   90.00
#
_symmetry.space_group_name_H-M   'P 1'
#
loop_
_entity.id
_entity.type
_entity.pdbx_description
1 polymer ?
#
loop_
_entity_poly.entity_id
_entity_poly.type
_entity_poly.pdbx_seq_one_letter_code
_entity_poly.pdbx_strand_id
1 'polypeptide(L)'
;MAGGINVYQYADNPTGWIDPLGLARCPCNPCDKSRRSSLRDIRRQLGIPLSQQPINQKMVPLTNSSGNWLLGDNNKPVMTRELTYQVGGENVVIQDHSAGHAFGKGGVGDQPSHHNVRPDENTRTGSIQGMADHYYFDCRNKK
;
A
#
# COMPACT_ATOMS: atom_id res chain seq x y z
N MET A 1 48.57 10.60 14.15
CA MET A 1 48.53 9.41 13.26
C MET A 1 47.82 8.30 14.02
N ALA A 2 46.79 7.72 13.39
CA ALA A 2 46.29 6.35 13.49
C ALA A 2 45.86 5.71 14.84
N GLY A 3 44.70 5.05 14.77
CA GLY A 3 44.31 3.86 15.53
C GLY A 3 43.67 4.16 16.89
N GLY A 4 42.36 4.14 17.06
CA GLY A 4 41.40 3.12 16.62
C GLY A 4 40.69 2.66 17.89
N ILE A 5 39.61 3.35 18.27
CA ILE A 5 38.82 2.97 19.44
C ILE A 5 38.16 1.63 19.13
N ASN A 6 38.62 0.63 19.86
CA ASN A 6 38.11 -0.72 19.83
C ASN A 6 36.81 -0.75 20.63
N VAL A 7 35.68 -0.82 19.91
CA VAL A 7 34.33 -0.88 20.50
C VAL A 7 34.06 -2.32 20.98
N TYR A 8 34.88 -2.82 21.90
CA TYR A 8 34.49 -3.95 22.75
C TYR A 8 33.89 -3.38 24.03
N GLN A 9 32.68 -2.85 23.91
CA GLN A 9 31.80 -2.76 25.06
C GLN A 9 30.56 -3.58 24.73
N TYR A 10 30.38 -4.60 25.56
CA TYR A 10 29.32 -5.58 25.49
C TYR A 10 27.99 -4.90 25.20
N ALA A 11 27.30 -5.39 24.17
CA ALA A 11 25.89 -5.09 24.01
C ALA A 11 25.20 -5.34 25.35
N ASP A 12 24.45 -4.37 25.85
CA ASP A 12 23.38 -4.70 26.76
C ASP A 12 22.58 -5.77 26.03
N ASN A 13 22.46 -6.93 26.65
CA ASN A 13 21.66 -8.01 26.12
C ASN A 13 20.21 -7.74 26.55
N PRO A 14 19.33 -7.16 25.72
CA PRO A 14 17.98 -7.59 25.75
C PRO A 14 17.94 -8.86 24.91
N THR A 15 17.44 -9.93 25.49
CA THR A 15 16.68 -10.94 24.76
C THR A 15 15.44 -10.25 24.17
N GLY A 16 15.67 -9.33 23.24
CA GLY A 16 14.69 -8.58 22.51
C GLY A 16 14.36 -9.41 21.30
N TRP A 17 13.13 -9.92 21.29
CA TRP A 17 12.51 -10.51 20.11
C TRP A 17 12.93 -9.74 18.86
N ILE A 18 13.69 -10.37 17.97
CA ILE A 18 13.76 -9.94 16.58
C ILE A 18 12.33 -10.15 16.09
N ASP A 19 11.65 -9.10 15.65
CA ASP A 19 10.32 -9.19 15.05
C ASP A 19 10.48 -9.41 13.54
N PRO A 20 10.53 -10.68 13.05
CA PRO A 20 10.68 -10.98 11.64
C PRO A 20 9.48 -10.50 10.80
N LEU A 21 8.38 -10.08 11.42
CA LEU A 21 7.16 -9.63 10.75
C LEU A 21 7.05 -8.10 10.70
N GLY A 22 7.80 -7.35 11.50
CA GLY A 22 7.68 -5.89 11.61
C GLY A 22 6.26 -5.45 11.95
N LEU A 23 5.67 -6.09 12.95
CA LEU A 23 4.38 -5.80 13.57
C LEU A 23 4.50 -4.92 14.82
N ALA A 24 5.71 -4.73 15.36
CA ALA A 24 5.94 -3.84 16.50
C ALA A 24 5.44 -2.43 16.17
N ARG A 25 4.41 -1.98 16.91
CA ARG A 25 3.90 -0.62 16.85
C ARG A 25 4.99 0.29 17.38
N CYS A 26 5.60 1.09 16.49
CA CYS A 26 6.41 2.21 16.93
C CYS A 26 5.51 3.12 17.78
N PRO A 27 5.85 3.45 19.05
CA PRO A 27 4.97 4.14 19.98
C PRO A 27 4.71 5.62 19.64
N CYS A 28 4.87 6.02 18.38
CA CYS A 28 4.77 7.39 17.91
C CYS A 28 4.19 7.46 16.48
N ASN A 29 2.91 7.15 16.31
CA ASN A 29 2.07 7.74 15.26
C ASN A 29 0.57 7.44 15.50
N PRO A 30 -0.33 8.43 15.37
CA PRO A 30 -1.79 8.27 15.53
C PRO A 30 -2.45 7.57 14.32
N CYS A 31 -1.76 6.61 13.70
CA CYS A 31 -2.25 5.95 12.49
C CYS A 31 -2.90 4.62 12.85
N ASP A 32 -4.23 4.55 12.70
CA ASP A 32 -5.00 3.34 12.96
C ASP A 32 -4.69 2.27 11.90
N LYS A 33 -4.67 2.63 10.62
CA LYS A 33 -4.30 1.72 9.54
C LYS A 33 -3.29 2.33 8.58
N SER A 34 -2.12 1.70 8.46
CA SER A 34 -1.09 2.13 7.49
C SER A 34 -1.29 1.49 6.11
N ARG A 35 -0.76 2.15 5.06
CA ARG A 35 -0.70 1.61 3.69
C ARG A 35 -0.14 0.18 3.65
N ARG A 36 0.98 -0.05 4.37
CA ARG A 36 1.59 -1.38 4.45
C ARG A 36 0.68 -2.40 5.13
N SER A 37 -0.08 -1.99 6.15
CA SER A 37 -1.05 -2.88 6.81
C SER A 37 -2.19 -3.24 5.89
N SER A 38 -2.78 -2.27 5.19
CA SER A 38 -3.84 -2.49 4.19
C SER A 38 -3.38 -3.47 3.09
N LEU A 39 -2.16 -3.29 2.56
CA LEU A 39 -1.60 -4.21 1.57
C LEU A 39 -1.35 -5.61 2.14
N ARG A 40 -0.94 -5.74 3.41
CA ARG A 40 -0.79 -7.04 4.07
C ARG A 40 -2.13 -7.75 4.24
N ASP A 41 -3.19 -7.02 4.59
CA ASP A 41 -4.55 -7.58 4.73
C ASP A 41 -5.04 -8.17 3.40
N ILE A 42 -4.89 -7.41 2.31
CA ILE A 42 -5.24 -7.86 0.96
C ILE A 42 -4.46 -9.14 0.60
N ARG A 43 -3.15 -9.13 0.81
CA ARG A 43 -2.29 -10.29 0.51
C ARG A 43 -2.68 -11.51 1.34
N ARG A 44 -3.03 -11.33 2.61
CA ARG A 44 -3.50 -12.42 3.48
C ARG A 44 -4.82 -13.00 2.98
N GLN A 45 -5.78 -12.17 2.58
CA GLN A 45 -7.07 -12.62 2.05
C GLN A 45 -6.92 -13.36 0.71
N LEU A 46 -6.00 -12.91 -0.15
CA LEU A 46 -5.70 -13.56 -1.42
C LEU A 46 -4.77 -14.79 -1.29
N GLY A 47 -4.28 -15.09 -0.10
CA GLY A 47 -3.29 -16.16 0.10
C GLY A 47 -1.92 -15.88 -0.53
N ILE A 48 -1.58 -14.61 -0.81
CA ILE A 48 -0.28 -14.20 -1.36
C ILE A 48 0.78 -14.23 -0.25
N PRO A 49 1.81 -15.10 -0.31
CA PRO A 49 2.90 -15.12 0.67
C PRO A 49 3.61 -13.78 0.73
N LEU A 50 4.03 -13.32 1.92
CA LEU A 50 4.73 -12.04 2.08
C LEU A 50 6.08 -11.97 1.33
N SER A 51 6.70 -13.11 1.05
CA SER A 51 7.91 -13.24 0.24
C SER A 51 7.67 -13.07 -1.26
N GLN A 52 6.45 -13.32 -1.75
CA GLN A 52 6.11 -13.18 -3.17
C GLN A 52 6.19 -11.70 -3.58
N GLN A 53 6.97 -11.41 -4.61
CA GLN A 53 7.02 -10.08 -5.21
C GLN A 53 5.93 -9.98 -6.30
N PRO A 54 5.41 -8.76 -6.57
CA PRO A 54 4.54 -8.56 -7.72
C PRO A 54 5.29 -8.93 -9.00
N ILE A 55 4.60 -9.62 -9.92
CA ILE A 55 5.16 -9.98 -11.23
C ILE A 55 5.29 -8.77 -12.16
N ASN A 56 4.51 -7.72 -11.89
CA ASN A 56 4.61 -6.45 -12.59
C ASN A 56 4.25 -5.29 -11.66
N GLN A 57 4.90 -4.15 -11.87
CA GLN A 57 4.60 -2.88 -11.20
C GLN A 57 4.65 -1.76 -12.23
N LYS A 58 3.58 -0.96 -12.31
CA LYS A 58 3.51 0.20 -13.21
C LYS A 58 2.87 1.41 -12.55
N MET A 59 3.18 2.58 -13.09
CA MET A 59 2.49 3.83 -12.74
C MET A 59 1.40 4.10 -13.77
N VAL A 60 0.19 4.42 -13.31
CA VAL A 60 -0.96 4.76 -14.16
C VAL A 60 -1.58 6.07 -13.69
N PRO A 61 -2.22 6.86 -14.56
CA PRO A 61 -2.93 8.05 -14.13
C PRO A 61 -4.13 7.65 -13.26
N LEU A 62 -4.28 8.30 -12.11
CA LEU A 62 -5.47 8.19 -11.27
C LEU A 62 -6.65 8.80 -12.02
N THR A 63 -7.81 8.17 -11.93
CA THR A 63 -9.02 8.63 -12.62
C THR A 63 -10.07 9.09 -11.62
N ASN A 64 -10.91 10.03 -12.04
CA ASN A 64 -12.10 10.41 -11.29
C ASN A 64 -13.25 9.41 -11.53
N SER A 65 -14.39 9.68 -10.88
CA SER A 65 -15.62 8.88 -10.99
C SER A 65 -16.14 8.78 -12.42
N SER A 66 -15.81 9.75 -13.28
CA SER A 66 -16.33 9.86 -14.65
C SER A 66 -15.43 9.22 -15.72
N GLY A 67 -14.27 8.66 -15.37
CA GLY A 67 -13.35 8.12 -16.39
C GLY A 67 -12.07 8.93 -16.57
N ASN A 68 -12.13 10.24 -16.30
CA ASN A 68 -11.10 11.19 -16.71
C ASN A 68 -9.92 11.20 -15.74
N TRP A 69 -8.73 11.57 -16.23
CA TRP A 69 -7.55 11.72 -15.39
C TRP A 69 -7.75 12.80 -14.34
N LEU A 70 -7.38 12.50 -13.11
CA LEU A 70 -7.33 13.47 -12.02
C LEU A 70 -6.05 14.29 -12.19
N LEU A 71 -6.19 15.58 -12.47
CA LEU A 71 -5.07 16.50 -12.62
C LEU A 71 -4.69 17.09 -11.25
N GLY A 72 -3.40 17.11 -10.96
CA GLY A 72 -2.86 17.83 -9.80
C GLY A 72 -2.63 19.31 -10.11
N ASP A 73 -2.13 20.05 -9.13
CA ASP A 73 -1.94 21.52 -9.20
C ASP A 73 -1.09 22.01 -10.38
N ASN A 74 -0.25 21.14 -10.93
CA ASN A 74 0.62 21.43 -12.08
C ASN A 74 0.01 21.06 -13.44
N ASN A 75 -1.30 20.81 -13.50
CA ASN A 75 -2.03 20.31 -14.68
C ASN A 75 -1.50 18.98 -15.23
N LYS A 76 -0.74 18.21 -14.44
CA LYS A 76 -0.31 16.86 -14.81
C LYS A 76 -1.19 15.82 -14.11
N PRO A 77 -1.38 14.64 -14.72
CA PRO A 77 -2.10 13.56 -14.06
C PRO A 77 -1.45 13.17 -12.74
N VAL A 78 -2.26 12.99 -11.71
CA VAL A 78 -1.83 12.37 -10.46
C VAL A 78 -1.57 10.91 -10.75
N MET A 79 -0.33 10.46 -10.61
CA MET A 79 0.06 9.09 -10.91
C MET A 79 -0.10 8.20 -9.69
N THR A 80 -0.71 7.03 -9.89
CA THR A 80 -0.89 5.97 -8.90
C THR A 80 -0.15 4.69 -9.32
N ARG A 81 0.07 3.77 -8.38
CA ARG A 81 0.77 2.50 -8.65
C ARG A 81 -0.22 1.35 -8.80
N GLU A 82 0.02 0.48 -9.78
CA GLU A 82 -0.61 -0.83 -9.87
C GLU A 82 0.43 -1.93 -9.63
N LEU A 83 0.09 -2.91 -8.80
CA LEU A 83 0.88 -4.09 -8.50
C LEU A 83 0.13 -5.33 -9.00
N THR A 84 0.73 -6.09 -9.91
CA THR A 84 0.15 -7.35 -10.38
C THR A 84 0.77 -8.52 -9.63
N TYR A 85 -0.05 -9.39 -9.08
CA TYR A 85 0.34 -10.65 -8.44
C TYR A 85 -0.32 -11.82 -9.16
N GLN A 86 0.39 -12.94 -9.26
CA GLN A 86 -0.22 -14.20 -9.68
C GLN A 86 -0.76 -14.94 -8.45
N VAL A 87 -2.03 -15.33 -8.48
CA VAL A 87 -2.77 -16.00 -7.41
C VAL A 87 -3.55 -17.16 -8.03
N GLY A 88 -3.23 -18.41 -7.65
CA GLY A 88 -3.96 -19.58 -8.16
C GLY A 88 -3.92 -19.78 -9.69
N GLY A 89 -2.94 -19.17 -10.38
CA GLY A 89 -2.85 -19.19 -11.85
C GLY A 89 -3.46 -17.97 -12.54
N GLU A 90 -4.23 -17.16 -11.83
CA GLU A 90 -4.83 -15.92 -12.32
C GLU A 90 -4.03 -14.69 -11.87
N ASN A 91 -4.18 -13.58 -12.59
CA ASN A 91 -3.54 -12.33 -12.23
C ASN A 91 -4.50 -11.41 -11.48
N VAL A 92 -4.03 -10.88 -10.36
CA VAL A 92 -4.75 -9.92 -9.53
C VAL A 92 -3.97 -8.61 -9.50
N VAL A 93 -4.67 -7.51 -9.73
CA VAL A 93 -4.12 -6.15 -9.70
C VAL A 93 -4.55 -5.45 -8.43
N ILE A 94 -3.57 -4.98 -7.66
CA ILE A 94 -3.78 -4.11 -6.51
C ILE A 94 -3.44 -2.68 -6.92
N GLN A 95 -4.45 -1.81 -6.93
CA GLN A 95 -4.28 -0.39 -7.24
C GLN A 95 -4.06 0.39 -5.94
N ASP A 96 -2.98 1.17 -5.85
CA ASP A 96 -2.59 1.95 -4.66
C ASP A 96 -3.04 3.42 -4.78
N HIS A 97 -4.34 3.66 -4.60
CA HIS A 97 -4.96 4.98 -4.61
C HIS A 97 -4.69 5.78 -3.33
N SER A 98 -3.44 5.77 -2.88
CA SER A 98 -2.99 6.55 -1.74
C SER A 98 -3.30 8.05 -1.85
N ALA A 99 -3.44 8.62 -3.05
CA ALA A 99 -3.79 10.04 -3.21
C ALA A 99 -5.27 10.34 -2.86
N GLY A 100 -6.13 9.31 -2.85
CA GLY A 100 -7.57 9.46 -2.65
C GLY A 100 -8.28 10.17 -3.81
N HIS A 101 -9.57 10.42 -3.62
CA HIS A 101 -10.43 11.18 -4.53
C HIS A 101 -11.27 12.16 -3.73
N ALA A 102 -11.21 13.44 -4.11
CA ALA A 102 -12.14 14.47 -3.65
C ALA A 102 -13.10 14.82 -4.79
N PHE A 103 -14.41 14.79 -4.54
CA PHE A 103 -15.46 15.03 -5.52
C PHE A 103 -16.15 16.40 -5.35
N GLY A 104 -15.70 17.23 -4.40
CA GLY A 104 -16.13 18.62 -4.26
C GLY A 104 -17.56 18.82 -3.74
N LYS A 105 -18.23 17.76 -3.25
CA LYS A 105 -19.59 17.80 -2.71
C LYS A 105 -19.60 17.91 -1.17
N GLY A 106 -18.77 18.78 -0.62
CA GLY A 106 -18.64 18.94 0.84
C GLY A 106 -18.18 17.66 1.56
N GLY A 107 -17.35 16.84 0.90
CA GLY A 107 -16.87 15.56 1.42
C GLY A 107 -17.77 14.35 1.11
N VAL A 108 -19.00 14.56 0.61
CA VAL A 108 -19.91 13.45 0.30
C VAL A 108 -19.42 12.68 -0.91
N GLY A 109 -19.10 11.41 -0.70
CA GLY A 109 -18.59 10.50 -1.73
C GLY A 109 -17.08 10.48 -1.87
N ASP A 110 -16.35 11.36 -1.15
CA ASP A 110 -14.89 11.39 -1.16
C ASP A 110 -14.32 10.05 -0.70
N GLN A 111 -13.30 9.60 -1.41
CA GLN A 111 -12.62 8.36 -1.09
C GLN A 111 -11.23 8.70 -0.54
N PRO A 112 -11.00 8.52 0.77
CA PRO A 112 -9.66 8.72 1.33
C PRO A 112 -8.70 7.67 0.76
N SER A 113 -7.42 7.76 1.14
CA SER A 113 -6.38 6.84 0.70
C SER A 113 -6.82 5.37 0.86
N HIS A 114 -6.74 4.60 -0.23
CA HIS A 114 -7.20 3.21 -0.23
C HIS A 114 -6.45 2.36 -1.26
N HIS A 115 -6.61 1.05 -1.16
CA HIS A 115 -6.30 0.13 -2.24
C HIS A 115 -7.57 -0.46 -2.84
N ASN A 116 -7.53 -0.76 -4.12
CA ASN A 116 -8.54 -1.59 -4.79
C ASN A 116 -7.92 -2.91 -5.21
N VAL A 117 -8.72 -3.98 -5.20
CA VAL A 117 -8.33 -5.30 -5.71
C VAL A 117 -9.19 -5.61 -6.93
N ARG A 118 -8.54 -5.83 -8.07
CA ARG A 118 -9.20 -5.97 -9.37
C ARG A 118 -8.65 -7.17 -10.14
N PRO A 119 -9.45 -7.86 -10.96
CA PRO A 119 -8.92 -8.80 -11.94
C PRO A 119 -8.12 -8.04 -13.01
N ASP A 120 -7.13 -8.68 -13.64
CA ASP A 120 -6.29 -8.02 -14.66
C ASP A 120 -7.05 -7.70 -15.95
N GLU A 121 -8.06 -8.49 -16.30
CA GLU A 121 -8.95 -8.28 -17.44
C GLU A 121 -9.86 -7.05 -17.31
N ASN A 122 -10.14 -6.58 -16.08
CA ASN A 122 -10.92 -5.37 -15.83
C ASN A 122 -10.43 -4.63 -14.58
N THR A 123 -9.32 -3.89 -14.74
CA THR A 123 -8.74 -3.08 -13.65
C THR A 123 -9.56 -1.83 -13.32
N ARG A 124 -10.56 -1.46 -14.13
CA ARG A 124 -11.31 -0.21 -13.94
C ARG A 124 -12.47 -0.37 -12.96
N THR A 125 -13.24 -1.45 -13.11
CA THR A 125 -14.49 -1.69 -12.35
C THR A 125 -14.67 -3.13 -11.90
N GLY A 126 -13.80 -4.05 -12.32
CA GLY A 126 -13.93 -5.47 -11.99
C GLY A 126 -13.84 -5.72 -10.48
N SER A 127 -14.45 -6.77 -9.98
CA SER A 127 -14.38 -7.16 -8.58
C SER A 127 -13.92 -8.61 -8.48
N ILE A 128 -13.24 -8.95 -7.38
CA ILE A 128 -12.84 -10.33 -7.09
C ILE A 128 -13.73 -10.84 -5.96
N GLN A 129 -14.34 -12.01 -6.16
CA GLN A 129 -15.23 -12.60 -5.17
C GLN A 129 -14.51 -12.74 -3.82
N GLY A 130 -15.14 -12.25 -2.74
CA GLY A 130 -14.58 -12.29 -1.39
C GLY A 130 -13.60 -11.15 -1.06
N MET A 131 -13.31 -10.24 -1.99
CA MET A 131 -12.56 -9.02 -1.73
C MET A 131 -13.48 -7.83 -1.54
N ALA A 132 -13.05 -6.87 -0.71
CA ALA A 132 -13.72 -5.59 -0.59
C ALA A 132 -13.39 -4.70 -1.80
N ASP A 133 -14.32 -3.82 -2.19
CA ASP A 133 -14.06 -2.86 -3.27
C ASP A 133 -12.94 -1.87 -2.89
N HIS A 134 -12.89 -1.46 -1.62
CA HIS A 134 -11.93 -0.48 -1.10
C HIS A 134 -11.32 -0.94 0.23
N TYR A 135 -10.00 -0.90 0.33
CA TYR A 135 -9.24 -1.13 1.55
C TYR A 135 -8.59 0.16 2.04
N TYR A 136 -9.34 0.94 2.83
CA TYR A 136 -8.90 2.23 3.35
C TYR A 136 -7.68 2.14 4.28
N PHE A 137 -6.90 3.21 4.32
CA PHE A 137 -5.80 3.43 5.26
C PHE A 137 -5.56 4.92 5.49
N ASP A 138 -5.03 5.28 6.66
CA ASP A 138 -4.96 6.66 7.15
C ASP A 138 -3.59 7.28 6.94
N CYS A 139 -2.54 6.46 6.84
CA CYS A 139 -1.20 6.96 6.68
C CYS A 139 -0.34 6.13 5.72
N ARG A 140 0.56 6.83 5.03
CA ARG A 140 1.70 6.21 4.36
C ARG A 140 2.81 5.99 5.38
N ASN A 141 3.42 4.81 5.37
CA ASN A 141 4.60 4.53 6.16
C ASN A 141 5.72 5.52 5.77
N LYS A 142 6.40 6.10 6.76
CA LYS A 142 7.60 6.92 6.53
C LYS A 142 8.66 6.02 5.87
N LYS A 143 9.35 6.56 4.86
CA LYS A 143 10.44 5.89 4.16
C LYS A 143 11.65 5.74 5.07
#